data_AF-A0A1I7VXB6-F1
#
_entry.id   AF-A0A1I7VXB6-F1
#
_cell.length_a   1.000
_cell.length_b   1.000
_cell.length_c   1.000
_cell.angle_alpha   90.00
_cell.angle_beta   90.00
_cell.angle_gamma   90.00
#
_symmetry.space_group_name_H-M   'P 1'
#
loop_
_entity.id
_entity.type
_entity.pdbx_description
1 polymer ?
#
loop_
_entity_poly.entity_id
_entity_poly.type
_entity_poly.pdbx_seq_one_letter_code
_entity_poly.pdbx_strand_id
1 'polypeptide(L)'
;MKYYRNRINEAIEEFDYFSHYGKHSSLSGAAFFVLRAAFKENDELFQKAVKIINGSVESRLQQICILGCVFLIEEFHIQFVDFLRKQNYSISTNDVEFICSLVRKCKEPAILESFLNAHELFKLTDKSRAQIYGSLIEIYGRANNLTGLLKIWEQMVAEKNLNNFRVVILKLVDELKHISLTCHALNNAVCKYVLTDTSGRFAYEVADDEGVKTRRNSYAWGNLLKMCTVFWPARRRRSFMRHFYLKFYENWDRQACSEFFDSVIRFTDSARLLTVVMSGKVGKHYKLEMEVRQRFHGLFIDQLAESESEQGFWLSVLLRTQKSVAEQGRLFMLLFGPVKYIHGEGAPQVWVFHNFASLLLLQPELIRIALYYRILYGHCKEAAHMLHAMKTVYYGWGYGIVESLLTPLLETFKLLTVMQRRHFLAEIVLTQSHLLDGYLRRFPFDRLQFLDELTASSAILPLLSILAADI
;
A
#
# COMPACT_ATOMS: atom_id res chain seq x y z
N MET A 1 -8.01 -33.04 50.47
CA MET A 1 -8.23 -31.71 51.09
C MET A 1 -7.19 -31.34 52.14
N LYS A 2 -6.94 -32.11 53.22
CA LYS A 2 -5.92 -31.76 54.24
C LYS A 2 -4.49 -31.50 53.68
N TYR A 3 -4.06 -32.30 52.71
CA TYR A 3 -2.72 -32.16 52.11
C TYR A 3 -2.54 -30.87 51.29
N TYR A 4 -3.56 -30.42 50.54
CA TYR A 4 -3.51 -29.17 49.77
C TYR A 4 -3.57 -27.93 50.68
N ARG A 5 -4.37 -28.00 51.76
CA ARG A 5 -4.48 -26.92 52.75
C ARG A 5 -3.17 -26.64 53.48
N ASN A 6 -2.36 -27.67 53.73
CA ASN A 6 -1.01 -27.50 54.30
C ASN A 6 -0.07 -26.76 53.34
N ARG A 7 -0.07 -27.12 52.04
CA ARG A 7 0.83 -26.50 51.05
C ARG A 7 0.56 -25.00 50.83
N ILE A 8 -0.70 -24.55 50.96
CA ILE A 8 -1.03 -23.11 50.85
C ILE A 8 -0.57 -22.35 52.09
N ASN A 9 -0.74 -22.92 53.29
CA ASN A 9 -0.20 -22.33 54.51
C ASN A 9 1.33 -22.24 54.47
N GLU A 10 2.00 -23.31 54.02
CA GLU A 10 3.44 -23.32 53.79
C GLU A 10 3.85 -22.22 52.80
N ALA A 11 3.15 -22.05 51.68
CA ALA A 11 3.44 -20.99 50.70
C ALA A 11 3.23 -19.58 51.27
N ILE A 12 2.24 -19.37 52.15
CA ILE A 12 2.01 -18.11 52.85
C ILE A 12 3.18 -17.82 53.81
N GLU A 13 3.64 -18.82 54.55
CA GLU A 13 4.74 -18.71 55.52
C GLU A 13 6.09 -18.53 54.84
N GLU A 14 6.34 -19.24 53.75
CA GLU A 14 7.53 -19.03 52.90
C GLU A 14 7.53 -17.63 52.30
N PHE A 15 6.39 -17.13 51.82
CA PHE A 15 6.29 -15.76 51.32
C PHE A 15 6.62 -14.75 52.41
N ASP A 16 6.07 -14.91 53.62
CA ASP A 16 6.37 -14.05 54.77
C ASP A 16 7.87 -14.10 55.12
N TYR A 17 8.47 -15.28 55.15
CA TYR A 17 9.90 -15.43 55.40
C TYR A 17 10.75 -14.72 54.35
N PHE A 18 10.49 -14.94 53.05
CA PHE A 18 11.30 -14.39 51.97
C PHE A 18 11.02 -12.92 51.67
N SER A 19 9.87 -12.37 52.07
CA SER A 19 9.55 -10.95 51.86
C SER A 19 10.53 -10.02 52.58
N HIS A 20 11.12 -10.49 53.69
CA HIS A 20 12.13 -9.75 54.46
C HIS A 20 13.51 -9.66 53.78
N TYR A 21 13.77 -10.47 52.74
CA TYR A 21 15.08 -10.57 52.09
C TYR A 21 15.10 -10.09 50.63
N GLY A 22 13.94 -9.87 50.00
CA GLY A 22 13.80 -9.61 48.56
C GLY A 22 13.61 -8.15 48.15
N LYS A 23 13.95 -7.80 46.90
CA LYS A 23 13.55 -6.51 46.28
C LYS A 23 12.06 -6.52 45.93
N HIS A 24 11.33 -5.45 46.29
CA HIS A 24 9.86 -5.32 46.17
C HIS A 24 9.26 -5.62 44.78
N SER A 25 9.97 -5.36 43.68
CA SER A 25 9.44 -5.58 42.33
C SER A 25 9.35 -7.05 41.89
N SER A 26 10.02 -7.95 42.61
CA SER A 26 9.93 -9.42 42.45
C SER A 26 8.85 -10.04 43.34
N LEU A 27 8.48 -9.36 44.43
CA LEU A 27 7.50 -9.85 45.40
C LEU A 27 6.06 -9.78 44.88
N SER A 28 5.72 -8.82 44.03
CA SER A 28 4.33 -8.66 43.55
C SER A 28 3.79 -9.87 42.78
N GLY A 29 4.64 -10.56 42.01
CA GLY A 29 4.25 -11.77 41.28
C GLY A 29 4.00 -12.95 42.19
N ALA A 30 4.91 -13.19 43.15
CA ALA A 30 4.75 -14.22 44.17
C ALA A 30 3.52 -13.95 45.05
N ALA A 31 3.34 -12.70 45.48
CA ALA A 31 2.18 -12.25 46.25
C ALA A 31 0.87 -12.54 45.51
N PHE A 32 0.80 -12.26 44.21
CA PHE A 32 -0.36 -12.59 43.38
C PHE A 32 -0.69 -14.09 43.39
N PHE A 33 0.31 -14.96 43.18
CA PHE A 33 0.07 -16.41 43.17
C PHE A 33 -0.36 -16.96 44.53
N VAL A 34 0.27 -16.49 45.61
CA VAL A 34 -0.09 -16.88 46.99
C VAL A 34 -1.51 -16.41 47.33
N LEU A 35 -1.86 -15.15 47.04
CA LEU A 35 -3.21 -14.61 47.24
C LEU A 35 -4.25 -15.38 46.45
N ARG A 36 -3.99 -15.66 45.16
CA ARG A 36 -4.94 -16.38 44.31
C ARG A 36 -5.16 -17.81 44.81
N ALA A 37 -4.11 -18.50 45.25
CA ALA A 37 -4.22 -19.83 45.82
C ALA A 37 -5.03 -19.82 47.13
N ALA A 38 -4.76 -18.85 48.01
CA ALA A 38 -5.50 -18.69 49.26
C ALA A 38 -6.98 -18.36 49.03
N PHE A 39 -7.28 -17.47 48.06
CA PHE A 39 -8.63 -17.09 47.67
C PHE A 39 -9.49 -18.28 47.21
N LYS A 40 -8.89 -19.23 46.46
CA LYS A 40 -9.61 -20.42 45.99
C LYS A 40 -9.94 -21.43 47.08
N GLU A 41 -9.21 -21.40 48.20
CA GLU A 41 -9.30 -22.45 49.20
C GLU A 41 -10.33 -22.13 50.29
N ASN A 42 -10.23 -20.96 50.94
CA ASN A 42 -11.25 -20.45 51.88
C ASN A 42 -10.93 -19.01 52.34
N ASP A 43 -11.94 -18.34 52.88
CA ASP A 43 -11.85 -16.97 53.38
C ASP A 43 -10.81 -16.77 54.49
N GLU A 44 -10.63 -17.75 55.39
CA GLU A 44 -9.68 -17.62 56.50
C GLU A 44 -8.23 -17.54 56.02
N LEU A 45 -7.85 -18.42 55.09
CA LEU A 45 -6.53 -18.39 54.45
C LEU A 45 -6.35 -17.14 53.60
N PHE A 46 -7.39 -16.70 52.91
CA PHE A 46 -7.35 -15.48 52.11
C PHE A 46 -7.09 -14.25 53.00
N GLN A 47 -7.79 -14.11 54.12
CA GLN A 47 -7.55 -13.00 55.06
C GLN A 47 -6.15 -13.08 55.69
N LYS A 48 -5.65 -14.29 56.02
CA LYS A 48 -4.27 -14.50 56.49
C LYS A 48 -3.25 -14.01 55.44
N ALA A 49 -3.42 -14.39 54.17
CA ALA A 49 -2.55 -13.98 53.07
C ALA A 49 -2.59 -12.47 52.83
N VAL A 50 -3.80 -11.86 52.83
CA VAL A 50 -3.97 -10.39 52.68
C VAL A 50 -3.20 -9.64 53.76
N LYS A 51 -3.30 -10.08 55.02
CA LYS A 51 -2.61 -9.43 56.15
C LYS A 51 -1.09 -9.47 56.00
N ILE A 52 -0.54 -10.63 55.66
CA ILE A 52 0.92 -10.83 55.46
C ILE A 52 1.43 -10.00 54.28
N ILE A 53 0.71 -10.03 53.15
CA ILE A 53 1.12 -9.31 51.94
C ILE A 53 1.03 -7.80 52.14
N ASN A 54 0.01 -7.30 52.86
CA ASN A 54 -0.07 -5.88 53.21
C ASN A 54 1.03 -5.44 54.19
N GLY A 55 1.54 -6.34 55.03
CA GLY A 55 2.72 -6.09 55.86
C GLY A 55 4.03 -6.10 55.06
N SER A 56 4.10 -6.90 54.00
CA SER A 56 5.31 -7.10 53.19
C SER A 56 5.46 -6.14 52.00
N VAL A 57 4.36 -5.61 51.47
CA VAL A 57 4.32 -4.71 50.32
C VAL A 57 3.97 -3.32 50.81
N GLU A 58 4.94 -2.40 50.90
CA GLU A 58 4.72 -1.07 51.49
C GLU A 58 3.78 -0.17 50.67
N SER A 59 3.80 -0.33 49.34
CA SER A 59 3.01 0.53 48.46
C SER A 59 1.54 0.13 48.46
N ARG A 60 0.69 1.01 49.01
CA ARG A 60 -0.78 0.86 48.98
C ARG A 60 -1.33 0.65 47.57
N LEU A 61 -0.73 1.29 46.57
CA LEU A 61 -1.06 1.09 45.16
C LEU A 61 -0.84 -0.36 44.74
N GLN A 62 0.33 -0.92 45.06
CA GLN A 62 0.68 -2.30 44.70
C GLN A 62 -0.23 -3.29 45.42
N GLN A 63 -0.52 -3.09 46.70
CA GLN A 63 -1.46 -3.92 47.47
C GLN A 63 -2.83 -3.99 46.79
N ILE A 64 -3.41 -2.83 46.46
CA ILE A 64 -4.73 -2.74 45.80
C ILE A 64 -4.69 -3.40 44.42
N CYS A 65 -3.65 -3.18 43.63
CA CYS A 65 -3.55 -3.75 42.29
C CYS A 65 -3.34 -5.27 42.30
N ILE A 66 -2.52 -5.81 43.23
CA ILE A 66 -2.30 -7.26 43.36
C ILE A 66 -3.62 -7.95 43.74
N LEU A 67 -4.33 -7.41 44.75
CA LEU A 67 -5.63 -7.91 45.16
C LEU A 67 -6.66 -7.80 44.02
N GLY A 68 -6.65 -6.67 43.31
CA GLY A 68 -7.48 -6.43 42.13
C GLY A 68 -7.26 -7.48 41.04
N CYS A 69 -6.01 -7.88 40.77
CA CYS A 69 -5.71 -8.94 39.81
C CYS A 69 -6.33 -10.28 40.20
N VAL A 70 -6.44 -10.60 41.49
CA VAL A 70 -7.08 -11.83 41.99
C VAL A 70 -8.59 -11.77 41.76
N PHE A 71 -9.24 -10.64 42.07
CA PHE A 71 -10.66 -10.50 41.77
C PHE A 71 -10.96 -10.51 40.27
N LEU A 72 -10.09 -9.89 39.45
CA LEU A 72 -10.25 -9.86 38.01
C LEU A 72 -10.10 -11.26 37.38
N ILE A 73 -9.09 -12.04 37.77
CA ILE A 73 -8.88 -13.38 37.18
C ILE A 73 -9.95 -14.39 37.59
N GLU A 74 -10.60 -14.18 38.73
CA GLU A 74 -11.70 -15.01 39.21
C GLU A 74 -13.08 -14.38 38.89
N GLU A 75 -13.15 -13.36 38.02
CA GLU A 75 -14.37 -12.70 37.51
C GLU A 75 -15.26 -12.01 38.57
N PHE A 76 -14.71 -11.70 39.74
CA PHE A 76 -15.40 -10.99 40.83
C PHE A 76 -15.34 -9.46 40.68
N HIS A 77 -15.75 -8.93 39.52
CA HIS A 77 -15.65 -7.50 39.21
C HIS A 77 -16.39 -6.59 40.20
N ILE A 78 -17.61 -6.98 40.59
CA ILE A 78 -18.46 -6.19 41.50
C ILE A 78 -17.82 -6.07 42.88
N GLN A 79 -17.31 -7.19 43.42
CA GLN A 79 -16.63 -7.20 44.72
C GLN A 79 -15.37 -6.33 44.71
N PHE A 80 -14.65 -6.31 43.58
CA PHE A 80 -13.49 -5.43 43.45
C PHE A 80 -13.90 -3.95 43.44
N VAL A 81 -14.94 -3.59 42.68
CA VAL A 81 -15.48 -2.21 42.67
C VAL A 81 -15.97 -1.80 44.07
N ASP A 82 -16.65 -2.69 44.79
CA ASP A 82 -17.11 -2.43 46.15
C ASP A 82 -15.94 -2.28 47.13
N PHE A 83 -14.88 -3.07 46.97
CA PHE A 83 -13.64 -2.91 47.72
C PHE A 83 -13.00 -1.54 47.46
N LEU A 84 -12.89 -1.12 46.20
CA LEU A 84 -12.35 0.19 45.83
C LEU A 84 -13.18 1.34 46.42
N ARG A 85 -14.52 1.22 46.38
CA ARG A 85 -15.44 2.20 46.98
C ARG A 85 -15.28 2.30 48.49
N LYS A 86 -15.20 1.17 49.20
CA LYS A 86 -14.96 1.14 50.65
C LYS A 86 -13.63 1.80 51.03
N GLN A 87 -12.66 1.78 50.13
CA GLN A 87 -11.34 2.38 50.30
C GLN A 87 -11.25 3.84 49.80
N ASN A 88 -12.35 4.42 49.28
CA ASN A 88 -12.37 5.70 48.56
C ASN A 88 -11.27 5.81 47.49
N TYR A 89 -11.05 4.71 46.76
CA TYR A 89 -9.98 4.60 45.76
C TYR A 89 -10.55 4.55 44.34
N SER A 90 -9.88 5.22 43.40
CA SER A 90 -10.22 5.19 41.97
C SER A 90 -9.00 4.76 41.17
N ILE A 91 -9.22 3.91 40.15
CA ILE A 91 -8.14 3.40 39.31
C ILE A 91 -7.63 4.52 38.40
N SER A 92 -6.37 4.86 38.56
CA SER A 92 -5.59 5.79 37.75
C SER A 92 -4.86 5.11 36.61
N THR A 93 -4.25 5.89 35.71
CA THR A 93 -3.40 5.34 34.63
C THR A 93 -2.17 4.60 35.18
N ASN A 94 -1.61 5.03 36.31
CA ASN A 94 -0.45 4.38 36.93
C ASN A 94 -0.81 2.99 37.46
N ASP A 95 -2.04 2.83 37.96
CA ASP A 95 -2.54 1.53 38.43
C ASP A 95 -2.68 0.54 37.27
N VAL A 96 -3.21 1.02 36.14
CA VAL A 96 -3.31 0.23 34.90
C VAL A 96 -1.93 -0.17 34.39
N GLU A 97 -0.95 0.74 34.43
CA GLU A 97 0.43 0.44 34.04
C GLU A 97 1.07 -0.63 34.94
N PHE A 98 0.85 -0.52 36.26
CA PHE A 98 1.32 -1.52 37.20
C PHE A 98 0.66 -2.89 36.97
N ILE A 99 -0.67 -2.93 36.80
CA ILE A 99 -1.42 -4.16 36.49
C ILE A 99 -0.87 -4.78 35.19
N CYS A 100 -0.69 -4.00 34.13
CA CYS A 100 -0.10 -4.48 32.87
C CYS A 100 1.31 -5.05 33.05
N SER A 101 2.14 -4.41 33.88
CA SER A 101 3.49 -4.89 34.22
C SER A 101 3.45 -6.22 34.98
N LEU A 102 2.57 -6.33 35.99
CA LEU A 102 2.39 -7.54 36.79
C LEU A 102 1.89 -8.70 35.92
N VAL A 103 0.84 -8.48 35.12
CA VAL A 103 0.25 -9.52 34.27
C VAL A 103 1.24 -10.03 33.22
N ARG A 104 2.07 -9.16 32.64
CA ARG A 104 3.15 -9.59 31.72
C ARG A 104 4.16 -10.52 32.40
N LYS A 105 4.46 -10.30 33.68
CA LYS A 105 5.34 -11.18 34.47
C LYS A 105 4.66 -12.51 34.80
N CYS A 106 3.39 -12.48 35.20
CA CYS A 106 2.63 -13.67 35.57
C CYS A 106 2.16 -14.49 34.36
N LYS A 107 2.17 -13.91 33.16
CA LYS A 107 1.69 -14.52 31.90
C LYS A 107 0.22 -14.98 31.97
N GLU A 108 -0.61 -14.22 32.69
CA GLU A 108 -2.03 -14.53 32.92
C GLU A 108 -2.92 -13.50 32.17
N PRO A 109 -3.08 -13.62 30.83
CA PRO A 109 -3.79 -12.61 30.04
C PRO A 109 -5.28 -12.46 30.43
N ALA A 110 -5.88 -13.49 31.03
CA ALA A 110 -7.26 -13.48 31.50
C ALA A 110 -7.57 -12.31 32.46
N ILE A 111 -6.58 -11.86 33.25
CA ILE A 111 -6.73 -10.68 34.12
C ILE A 111 -7.06 -9.43 33.29
N LEU A 112 -6.28 -9.19 32.24
CA LEU A 112 -6.43 -8.01 31.39
C LEU A 112 -7.67 -8.12 30.50
N GLU A 113 -8.02 -9.31 30.03
CA GLU A 113 -9.28 -9.53 29.30
C GLU A 113 -10.50 -9.24 30.16
N SER A 114 -10.51 -9.78 31.38
CA SER A 114 -11.52 -9.52 32.41
C SER A 114 -11.64 -8.03 32.70
N PHE A 115 -10.50 -7.35 32.84
CA PHE A 115 -10.47 -5.91 33.12
C PHE A 115 -11.03 -5.07 31.97
N LEU A 116 -10.73 -5.47 30.73
CA LEU A 116 -11.20 -4.81 29.52
C LEU A 116 -12.70 -5.05 29.29
N ASN A 117 -13.21 -6.25 29.57
CA ASN A 117 -14.64 -6.56 29.50
C ASN A 117 -15.46 -5.72 30.50
N ALA A 118 -14.87 -5.40 31.65
CA ALA A 118 -15.48 -4.59 32.70
C ALA A 118 -15.09 -3.09 32.65
N HIS A 119 -14.57 -2.59 31.52
CA HIS A 119 -14.01 -1.24 31.43
C HIS A 119 -14.96 -0.11 31.84
N GLU A 120 -16.27 -0.25 31.60
CA GLU A 120 -17.28 0.73 32.02
C GLU A 120 -17.42 0.80 33.55
N LEU A 121 -17.32 -0.34 34.24
CA LEU A 121 -17.40 -0.41 35.71
C LEU A 121 -16.22 0.32 36.37
N PHE A 122 -15.04 0.23 35.75
CA PHE A 122 -13.81 0.84 36.24
C PHE A 122 -13.55 2.24 35.65
N LYS A 123 -14.45 2.75 34.79
CA LYS A 123 -14.33 4.05 34.11
C LYS A 123 -12.98 4.23 33.39
N LEU A 124 -12.53 3.19 32.69
CA LEU A 124 -11.22 3.22 32.04
C LEU A 124 -11.20 4.20 30.85
N THR A 125 -10.23 5.10 30.86
CA THR A 125 -9.97 6.01 29.73
C THR A 125 -9.48 5.25 28.50
N ASP A 126 -9.61 5.85 27.31
CA ASP A 126 -9.10 5.27 26.06
C ASP A 126 -7.59 5.01 26.14
N LYS A 127 -6.83 5.88 26.82
CA LYS A 127 -5.39 5.71 27.08
C LYS A 127 -5.12 4.45 27.91
N SER A 128 -5.90 4.23 28.96
CA SER A 128 -5.81 3.04 29.81
C SER A 128 -6.15 1.77 29.02
N ARG A 129 -7.23 1.79 28.22
CA ARG A 129 -7.60 0.65 27.37
C ARG A 129 -6.52 0.35 26.34
N ALA A 130 -5.90 1.38 25.75
CA ALA A 130 -4.81 1.21 24.80
C ALA A 130 -3.57 0.54 25.43
N GLN A 131 -3.24 0.88 26.68
CA GLN A 131 -2.17 0.21 27.42
C GLN A 131 -2.48 -1.27 27.69
N ILE A 132 -3.73 -1.58 28.02
CA ILE A 132 -4.21 -2.95 28.25
C ILE A 132 -4.10 -3.77 26.97
N TYR A 133 -4.67 -3.28 25.86
CA TYR A 133 -4.56 -3.94 24.56
C TYR A 133 -3.09 -4.14 24.15
N GLY A 134 -2.25 -3.11 24.29
CA GLY A 134 -0.82 -3.20 23.98
C GLY A 134 -0.11 -4.31 24.77
N SER A 135 -0.48 -4.50 26.04
CA SER A 135 0.09 -5.54 26.89
C SER A 135 -0.44 -6.94 26.53
N LEU A 136 -1.72 -7.06 26.17
CA LEU A 136 -2.32 -8.30 25.68
C LEU A 136 -1.65 -8.77 24.37
N ILE A 137 -1.37 -7.84 23.46
CA ILE A 137 -0.64 -8.12 22.22
C ILE A 137 0.76 -8.64 22.51
N GLU A 138 1.49 -8.03 23.44
CA GLU A 138 2.83 -8.50 23.82
C GLU A 138 2.80 -9.89 24.45
N ILE A 139 1.78 -10.21 25.26
CA ILE A 139 1.62 -11.54 25.88
C ILE A 139 1.27 -12.58 24.81
N TYR A 140 0.26 -12.32 23.98
CA TYR A 140 -0.18 -13.27 22.96
C TYR A 140 0.82 -13.43 21.82
N GLY A 141 1.51 -12.35 21.42
CA GLY A 141 2.58 -12.38 20.42
C GLY A 141 3.74 -13.27 20.86
N ARG A 142 4.25 -13.09 22.09
CA ARG A 142 5.30 -13.95 22.66
C ARG A 142 4.89 -15.41 22.78
N ALA A 143 3.61 -15.68 23.01
CA ALA A 143 3.06 -17.04 23.09
C ALA A 143 2.68 -17.64 21.74
N ASN A 144 2.82 -16.90 20.62
CA ASN A 144 2.28 -17.26 19.31
C ASN A 144 0.79 -17.66 19.34
N ASN A 145 0.00 -17.06 20.23
CA ASN A 145 -1.42 -17.40 20.41
C ASN A 145 -2.29 -16.61 19.41
N LEU A 146 -2.56 -17.23 18.27
CA LEU A 146 -3.37 -16.67 17.18
C LEU A 146 -4.79 -16.32 17.58
N THR A 147 -5.47 -17.24 18.28
CA THR A 147 -6.85 -17.06 18.70
C THR A 147 -6.97 -15.87 19.64
N GLY A 148 -6.00 -15.69 20.55
CA GLY A 148 -5.89 -14.52 21.40
C GLY A 148 -5.73 -13.23 20.61
N LEU A 149 -4.77 -13.17 19.67
CA LEU A 149 -4.55 -11.97 18.85
C LEU A 149 -5.77 -11.58 18.01
N LEU A 150 -6.51 -12.56 17.46
CA LEU A 150 -7.74 -12.32 16.70
C LEU A 150 -8.87 -11.80 17.60
N LYS A 151 -9.04 -12.36 18.80
CA LYS A 151 -10.01 -11.86 19.79
C LYS A 151 -9.74 -10.39 20.15
N ILE A 152 -8.47 -10.04 20.36
CA ILE A 152 -8.07 -8.64 20.61
C ILE A 152 -8.42 -7.74 19.43
N TRP A 153 -8.14 -8.19 18.20
CA TRP A 153 -8.51 -7.44 17.00
C TRP A 153 -10.02 -7.16 16.94
N GLU A 154 -10.86 -8.18 17.15
CA GLU A 154 -12.32 -8.04 17.12
C GLU A 154 -12.83 -7.05 18.17
N GLN A 155 -12.29 -7.12 19.39
CA GLN A 155 -12.63 -6.18 20.46
C GLN A 155 -12.18 -4.75 20.13
N MET A 156 -10.99 -4.56 19.57
CA MET A 156 -10.48 -3.25 19.18
C MET A 156 -11.29 -2.61 18.04
N VAL A 157 -11.74 -3.39 17.05
CA VAL A 157 -12.56 -2.89 15.94
C VAL A 157 -13.97 -2.48 16.40
N ALA A 158 -14.42 -3.02 17.54
CA ALA A 158 -15.68 -2.63 18.16
C ALA A 158 -15.59 -1.32 18.99
N GLU A 159 -14.38 -0.77 19.21
CA GLU A 159 -14.20 0.49 19.94
C GLU A 159 -14.81 1.68 19.18
N LYS A 160 -15.46 2.59 19.92
CA LYS A 160 -16.14 3.77 19.33
C LYS A 160 -15.17 4.73 18.62
N ASN A 161 -13.95 4.87 19.14
CA ASN A 161 -12.94 5.77 18.58
C ASN A 161 -11.62 5.02 18.36
N LEU A 162 -11.54 4.33 17.23
CA LEU A 162 -10.37 3.55 16.80
C LEU A 162 -9.07 4.38 16.68
N ASN A 163 -9.17 5.69 16.44
CA ASN A 163 -7.98 6.54 16.27
C ASN A 163 -7.14 6.63 17.55
N ASN A 164 -7.79 6.55 18.72
CA ASN A 164 -7.11 6.56 20.02
C ASN A 164 -6.25 5.30 20.26
N PHE A 165 -6.41 4.26 19.42
CA PHE A 165 -5.71 2.99 19.52
C PHE A 165 -4.67 2.77 18.40
N ARG A 166 -4.35 3.81 17.62
CA ARG A 166 -3.42 3.73 16.45
C ARG A 166 -2.12 2.97 16.73
N VAL A 167 -1.41 3.33 17.80
CA VAL A 167 -0.12 2.71 18.17
C VAL A 167 -0.28 1.22 18.47
N VAL A 168 -1.40 0.85 19.08
CA VAL A 168 -1.74 -0.53 19.45
C VAL A 168 -2.06 -1.35 18.20
N ILE A 169 -2.80 -0.78 17.25
CA ILE A 169 -3.09 -1.41 15.96
C ILE A 169 -1.80 -1.71 15.21
N LEU A 170 -0.86 -0.75 15.16
CA LEU A 170 0.43 -0.96 14.50
C LEU A 170 1.26 -2.06 15.17
N LYS A 171 1.26 -2.13 16.52
CA LYS A 171 1.90 -3.23 17.26
C LYS A 171 1.27 -4.59 16.92
N LEU A 172 -0.06 -4.68 16.92
CA LEU A 172 -0.79 -5.90 16.58
C LEU A 172 -0.50 -6.36 15.14
N VAL A 173 -0.46 -5.41 14.20
CA VAL A 173 -0.12 -5.68 12.79
C VAL A 173 1.32 -6.20 12.66
N ASP A 174 2.26 -5.68 13.46
CA ASP A 174 3.66 -6.13 13.45
C ASP A 174 3.79 -7.58 13.95
N GLU A 175 3.15 -7.92 15.07
CA GLU A 175 3.09 -9.31 15.58
C GLU A 175 2.41 -10.27 14.58
N LEU A 176 1.43 -9.76 13.82
CA LEU A 176 0.72 -10.53 12.81
C LEU A 176 1.46 -10.61 11.46
N LYS A 177 2.60 -9.94 11.24
CA LYS A 177 3.37 -9.99 9.97
C LYS A 177 3.77 -11.38 9.52
N HIS A 178 4.01 -12.28 10.45
CA HIS A 178 4.36 -13.67 10.15
C HIS A 178 3.13 -14.56 9.89
N ILE A 179 1.94 -14.08 10.23
CA ILE A 179 0.68 -14.85 10.33
C ILE A 179 -0.39 -14.38 9.34
N SER A 180 -0.33 -13.12 8.88
CA SER A 180 -1.17 -12.60 7.80
C SER A 180 -0.96 -13.33 6.47
N LEU A 181 -0.05 -14.30 6.43
CA LEU A 181 0.17 -15.24 5.34
C LEU A 181 -0.75 -16.47 5.44
N THR A 182 -1.66 -16.59 6.43
CA THR A 182 -2.67 -17.69 6.46
C THR A 182 -4.15 -17.36 6.78
N CYS A 183 -4.52 -16.20 7.34
CA CYS A 183 -5.92 -15.95 7.79
C CYS A 183 -6.74 -15.01 6.89
N HIS A 184 -7.74 -15.55 6.17
CA HIS A 184 -8.64 -14.80 5.27
C HIS A 184 -9.58 -13.82 6.01
N ALA A 185 -10.03 -14.17 7.23
CA ALA A 185 -10.90 -13.31 8.03
C ALA A 185 -10.17 -12.05 8.51
N LEU A 186 -8.94 -12.22 9.00
CA LEU A 186 -8.05 -11.11 9.37
C LEU A 186 -7.78 -10.21 8.17
N ASN A 187 -7.47 -10.79 7.01
CA ASN A 187 -7.26 -10.03 5.79
C ASN A 187 -8.50 -9.17 5.42
N ASN A 188 -9.70 -9.76 5.44
CA ASN A 188 -10.93 -9.02 5.15
C ASN A 188 -11.19 -7.88 6.16
N ALA A 189 -10.91 -8.09 7.44
CA ALA A 189 -11.11 -7.08 8.47
C ALA A 189 -10.10 -5.93 8.36
N VAL A 190 -8.83 -6.23 8.10
CA VAL A 190 -7.80 -5.21 7.82
C VAL A 190 -8.14 -4.46 6.52
N CYS A 191 -8.62 -5.15 5.48
CA CYS A 191 -9.11 -4.50 4.26
C CYS A 191 -10.28 -3.53 4.54
N LYS A 192 -11.24 -3.92 5.38
CA LYS A 192 -12.38 -3.07 5.76
C LYS A 192 -11.94 -1.86 6.57
N TYR A 193 -11.02 -2.05 7.51
CA TYR A 193 -10.39 -0.97 8.29
C TYR A 193 -9.68 0.03 7.38
N VAL A 194 -8.88 -0.48 6.44
CA VAL A 194 -8.16 0.30 5.43
C VAL A 194 -9.12 1.04 4.50
N LEU A 195 -10.29 0.48 4.15
CA LEU A 195 -11.22 1.13 3.19
C LEU A 195 -12.23 2.11 3.80
N THR A 196 -12.41 2.11 5.11
CA THR A 196 -13.32 3.04 5.80
C THR A 196 -12.59 4.37 6.01
N ASP A 197 -13.23 5.54 5.91
CA ASP A 197 -12.67 6.87 6.26
C ASP A 197 -11.15 7.07 6.00
N THR A 198 -10.68 6.71 4.80
CA THR A 198 -9.25 6.53 4.61
C THR A 198 -8.51 7.83 4.29
N SER A 199 -9.12 8.72 3.51
CA SER A 199 -8.55 10.01 3.11
C SER A 199 -8.28 10.90 4.32
N GLY A 200 -9.24 11.02 5.24
CA GLY A 200 -9.10 11.78 6.49
C GLY A 200 -8.00 11.21 7.39
N ARG A 201 -7.92 9.88 7.50
CA ARG A 201 -6.88 9.21 8.31
C ARG A 201 -5.49 9.36 7.73
N PHE A 202 -5.27 9.14 6.44
CA PHE A 202 -3.93 9.33 5.87
C PHE A 202 -3.46 10.77 5.96
N ALA A 203 -4.33 11.75 5.68
CA ALA A 203 -4.00 13.17 5.78
C ALA A 203 -3.58 13.52 7.21
N TYR A 204 -4.34 13.07 8.21
CA TYR A 204 -3.98 13.22 9.62
C TYR A 204 -2.67 12.48 9.99
N GLU A 205 -2.49 11.25 9.50
CA GLU A 205 -1.35 10.39 9.83
C GLU A 205 -0.01 10.76 9.18
N VAL A 206 -0.06 11.52 8.08
CA VAL A 206 1.12 12.05 7.37
C VAL A 206 1.41 13.49 7.75
N ALA A 207 0.40 14.28 8.14
CA ALA A 207 0.58 15.69 8.52
C ALA A 207 1.08 15.90 9.96
N ASP A 208 0.75 15.03 10.92
CA ASP A 208 0.96 15.29 12.36
C ASP A 208 2.37 14.95 12.89
N ASP A 209 3.40 14.93 12.02
CA ASP A 209 4.78 14.58 12.40
C ASP A 209 5.78 15.65 11.91
N GLU A 210 5.67 16.88 12.43
CA GLU A 210 6.64 17.97 12.21
C GLU A 210 8.04 17.66 12.82
N GLY A 211 8.21 16.54 13.51
CA GLY A 211 9.43 16.20 14.23
C GLY A 211 9.87 14.77 14.04
N VAL A 212 10.59 14.48 12.96
CA VAL A 212 11.40 13.27 12.76
C VAL A 212 10.60 12.00 12.35
N LYS A 213 10.46 11.83 11.03
CA LYS A 213 10.20 10.58 10.24
C LYS A 213 8.81 10.44 9.59
N THR A 214 8.47 11.36 8.70
CA THR A 214 7.52 11.12 7.57
C THR A 214 7.77 9.78 6.84
N ARG A 215 9.04 9.33 6.75
CA ARG A 215 9.43 8.01 6.17
C ARG A 215 8.87 6.77 6.88
N ARG A 216 8.45 6.83 8.15
CA ARG A 216 7.96 5.64 8.88
C ARG A 216 6.47 5.38 8.67
N ASN A 217 5.65 6.42 8.52
CA ASN A 217 4.20 6.27 8.44
C ASN A 217 3.76 5.80 7.04
N SER A 218 4.33 6.34 5.96
CA SER A 218 4.11 5.84 4.60
C SER A 218 4.59 4.39 4.41
N TYR A 219 5.70 4.01 5.06
CA TYR A 219 6.18 2.63 5.13
C TYR A 219 5.24 1.69 5.91
N ALA A 220 4.63 2.18 6.99
CA ALA A 220 3.64 1.43 7.75
C ALA A 220 2.37 1.17 6.93
N TRP A 221 1.85 2.17 6.21
CA TRP A 221 0.74 2.00 5.27
C TRP A 221 1.07 1.05 4.12
N GLY A 222 2.28 1.16 3.54
CA GLY A 222 2.76 0.23 2.52
C GLY A 222 2.80 -1.22 3.01
N ASN A 223 3.18 -1.45 4.26
CA ASN A 223 3.12 -2.77 4.89
C ASN A 223 1.68 -3.22 5.13
N LEU A 224 0.81 -2.35 5.65
CA LEU A 224 -0.60 -2.67 5.90
C LEU A 224 -1.32 -3.11 4.61
N LEU A 225 -1.08 -2.39 3.52
CA LEU A 225 -1.57 -2.72 2.18
C LEU A 225 -0.95 -4.01 1.61
N LYS A 226 0.29 -4.33 1.98
CA LYS A 226 0.94 -5.62 1.68
C LYS A 226 0.18 -6.78 2.26
N MET A 227 -0.20 -6.63 3.52
CA MET A 227 -0.89 -7.66 4.29
C MET A 227 -2.30 -7.88 3.74
N CYS A 228 -3.01 -6.80 3.36
CA CYS A 228 -4.32 -6.85 2.72
C CYS A 228 -4.31 -7.61 1.38
N THR A 229 -3.24 -7.44 0.61
CA THR A 229 -3.23 -7.87 -0.79
C THR A 229 -2.39 -9.12 -1.04
N VAL A 230 -1.66 -9.63 -0.03
CA VAL A 230 -0.63 -10.67 -0.19
C VAL A 230 -1.15 -11.96 -0.86
N PHE A 231 -2.37 -12.38 -0.54
CA PHE A 231 -3.01 -13.59 -1.07
C PHE A 231 -3.73 -13.40 -2.39
N TRP A 232 -3.94 -12.16 -2.78
CA TRP A 232 -4.75 -11.90 -3.94
C TRP A 232 -3.93 -12.16 -5.22
N PRO A 233 -4.57 -12.67 -6.27
CA PRO A 233 -3.96 -12.70 -7.60
C PRO A 233 -3.47 -11.30 -7.96
N ALA A 234 -2.32 -11.19 -8.64
CA ALA A 234 -1.71 -9.90 -8.98
C ALA A 234 -2.71 -8.93 -9.63
N ARG A 235 -3.65 -9.44 -10.43
CA ARG A 235 -4.74 -8.66 -11.05
C ARG A 235 -5.69 -8.04 -10.01
N ARG A 236 -6.08 -8.79 -8.99
CA ARG A 236 -7.00 -8.34 -7.92
C ARG A 236 -6.30 -7.36 -6.96
N ARG A 237 -5.00 -7.58 -6.65
CA ARG A 237 -4.19 -6.60 -5.91
C ARG A 237 -4.14 -5.26 -6.64
N ARG A 238 -3.82 -5.30 -7.94
CA ARG A 238 -3.78 -4.10 -8.78
C ARG A 238 -5.12 -3.36 -8.77
N SER A 239 -6.24 -4.09 -8.87
CA SER A 239 -7.59 -3.50 -8.85
C SER A 239 -7.97 -2.89 -7.50
N PHE A 240 -7.59 -3.52 -6.39
CA PHE A 240 -7.85 -2.97 -5.06
C PHE A 240 -6.97 -1.77 -4.76
N MET A 241 -5.68 -1.84 -5.09
CA MET A 241 -4.77 -0.70 -4.98
C MET A 241 -5.31 0.47 -5.80
N ARG A 242 -5.72 0.22 -7.05
CA ARG A 242 -6.41 1.22 -7.88
C ARG A 242 -7.58 1.88 -7.14
N HIS A 243 -8.50 1.09 -6.59
CA HIS A 243 -9.70 1.60 -5.90
C HIS A 243 -9.37 2.35 -4.60
N PHE A 244 -8.41 1.82 -3.85
CA PHE A 244 -7.91 2.41 -2.62
C PHE A 244 -7.32 3.80 -2.91
N TYR A 245 -6.44 3.90 -3.91
CA TYR A 245 -5.68 5.13 -4.19
C TYR A 245 -6.45 6.21 -4.97
N LEU A 246 -7.42 5.83 -5.82
CA LEU A 246 -8.32 6.81 -6.46
C LEU A 246 -9.09 7.66 -5.43
N LYS A 247 -9.44 7.08 -4.27
CA LYS A 247 -10.07 7.82 -3.16
C LYS A 247 -9.16 8.84 -2.45
N PHE A 248 -7.85 8.82 -2.70
CA PHE A 248 -6.87 9.68 -2.03
C PHE A 248 -6.36 10.82 -2.89
N TYR A 249 -6.32 10.61 -4.20
CA TYR A 249 -5.67 11.50 -5.17
C TYR A 249 -6.24 12.93 -5.14
N GLU A 250 -7.54 13.09 -4.88
CA GLU A 250 -8.22 14.39 -4.92
C GLU A 250 -7.68 15.44 -3.93
N ASN A 251 -6.96 15.04 -2.86
CA ASN A 251 -6.55 15.94 -1.77
C ASN A 251 -5.04 15.95 -1.47
N TRP A 252 -4.20 15.37 -2.34
CA TRP A 252 -2.77 15.24 -2.07
C TRP A 252 -1.93 16.31 -2.73
N ASP A 253 -0.91 16.80 -2.01
CA ASP A 253 0.10 17.66 -2.60
C ASP A 253 1.09 16.86 -3.48
N ARG A 254 1.96 17.58 -4.19
CA ARG A 254 2.93 16.97 -5.12
C ARG A 254 3.96 16.09 -4.41
N GLN A 255 4.26 16.36 -3.14
CA GLN A 255 5.24 15.59 -2.36
C GLN A 255 4.64 14.25 -1.95
N ALA A 256 3.41 14.25 -1.44
CA ALA A 256 2.65 13.04 -1.11
C ALA A 256 2.48 12.13 -2.33
N CYS A 257 2.19 12.71 -3.51
CA CYS A 257 2.12 11.96 -4.77
C CYS A 257 3.46 11.31 -5.18
N SER A 258 4.60 11.98 -4.93
CA SER A 258 5.92 11.42 -5.23
C SER A 258 6.30 10.30 -4.27
N GLU A 259 5.99 10.45 -2.98
CA GLU A 259 6.23 9.40 -1.98
C GLU A 259 5.34 8.17 -2.21
N PHE A 260 4.10 8.42 -2.64
CA PHE A 260 3.17 7.39 -3.10
C PHE A 260 3.73 6.57 -4.25
N PHE A 261 4.26 7.25 -5.26
CA PHE A 261 4.88 6.61 -6.41
C PHE A 261 5.99 5.64 -5.97
N ASP A 262 6.88 6.10 -5.09
CA ASP A 262 7.99 5.32 -4.54
C ASP A 262 7.51 4.09 -3.77
N SER A 263 6.44 4.23 -2.99
CA SER A 263 5.82 3.13 -2.24
C SER A 263 5.25 2.07 -3.17
N VAL A 264 4.51 2.47 -4.21
CA VAL A 264 3.90 1.54 -5.18
C VAL A 264 4.97 0.83 -6.02
N ILE A 265 6.03 1.52 -6.43
CA ILE A 265 7.16 0.92 -7.15
C ILE A 265 7.84 -0.18 -6.32
N ARG A 266 8.11 0.10 -5.04
CA ARG A 266 8.74 -0.87 -4.11
C ARG A 266 7.81 -2.04 -3.84
N PHE A 267 6.53 -1.74 -3.66
CA PHE A 267 5.49 -2.71 -3.35
C PHE A 267 5.27 -3.75 -4.45
N THR A 268 5.23 -3.29 -5.70
CA THR A 268 4.89 -4.13 -6.85
C THR A 268 6.09 -4.91 -7.40
N ASP A 269 7.25 -4.86 -6.74
CA ASP A 269 8.55 -5.34 -7.25
C ASP A 269 8.92 -4.71 -8.62
N SER A 270 8.31 -3.57 -8.93
CA SER A 270 8.55 -2.85 -10.19
C SER A 270 9.89 -2.14 -10.16
N ALA A 271 10.42 -1.81 -8.97
CA ALA A 271 11.77 -1.26 -8.80
C ALA A 271 12.83 -2.19 -9.42
N ARG A 272 12.80 -3.48 -9.05
CA ARG A 272 13.78 -4.47 -9.52
C ARG A 272 13.67 -4.68 -11.03
N LEU A 273 12.46 -4.79 -11.55
CA LEU A 273 12.20 -4.92 -12.99
C LEU A 273 12.72 -3.70 -13.76
N LEU A 274 12.43 -2.50 -13.25
CA LEU A 274 12.87 -1.25 -13.85
C LEU A 274 14.40 -1.16 -13.85
N THR A 275 15.08 -1.50 -12.75
CA THR A 275 16.55 -1.52 -12.68
C THR A 275 17.16 -2.47 -13.71
N VAL A 276 16.62 -3.67 -13.88
CA VAL A 276 17.12 -4.65 -14.87
C VAL A 276 16.94 -4.13 -16.30
N VAL A 277 15.78 -3.55 -16.60
CA VAL A 277 15.49 -3.02 -17.94
C VAL A 277 16.32 -1.76 -18.25
N MET A 278 16.48 -0.87 -17.28
CA MET A 278 17.22 0.39 -17.45
C MET A 278 18.75 0.19 -17.49
N SER A 279 19.28 -0.90 -16.94
CA SER A 279 20.72 -1.23 -17.02
C SER A 279 21.12 -2.05 -18.24
N GLY A 280 20.16 -2.72 -18.90
CA GLY A 280 20.39 -3.52 -20.11
C GLY A 280 20.66 -2.69 -21.37
N LYS A 281 20.87 -3.35 -22.52
CA LYS A 281 20.71 -2.70 -23.84
C LYS A 281 19.22 -2.71 -24.23
N VAL A 282 18.75 -1.68 -24.92
CA VAL A 282 17.37 -1.61 -25.43
C VAL A 282 17.06 -2.85 -26.27
N GLY A 283 15.92 -3.49 -26.04
CA GLY A 283 15.46 -4.69 -26.74
C GLY A 283 16.05 -6.00 -26.21
N LYS A 284 17.12 -5.97 -25.39
CA LYS A 284 17.74 -7.17 -24.80
C LYS A 284 16.77 -7.94 -23.91
N HIS A 285 15.88 -7.22 -23.22
CA HIS A 285 14.94 -7.78 -22.27
C HIS A 285 13.49 -7.49 -22.67
N TYR A 286 13.16 -7.65 -23.96
CA TYR A 286 11.87 -7.25 -24.53
C TYR A 286 10.63 -7.71 -23.73
N LYS A 287 10.63 -8.92 -23.15
CA LYS A 287 9.53 -9.41 -22.30
C LYS A 287 9.40 -8.60 -20.99
N LEU A 288 10.52 -8.28 -20.35
CA LEU A 288 10.55 -7.48 -19.13
C LEU A 288 10.22 -6.01 -19.43
N GLU A 289 10.68 -5.49 -20.57
CA GLU A 289 10.31 -4.16 -21.06
C GLU A 289 8.79 -4.04 -21.26
N MET A 290 8.16 -5.05 -21.88
CA MET A 290 6.70 -5.12 -22.03
C MET A 290 5.99 -5.18 -20.68
N GLU A 291 6.50 -5.97 -19.74
CA GLU A 291 5.90 -6.07 -18.42
C GLU A 291 6.02 -4.77 -17.61
N VAL A 292 7.16 -4.09 -17.70
CA VAL A 292 7.37 -2.74 -17.15
C VAL A 292 6.33 -1.78 -17.73
N ARG A 293 6.18 -1.71 -19.06
CA ARG A 293 5.17 -0.88 -19.72
C ARG A 293 3.76 -1.15 -19.22
N GLN A 294 3.34 -2.42 -19.24
CA GLN A 294 1.99 -2.82 -18.80
C GLN A 294 1.70 -2.45 -17.35
N ARG A 295 2.70 -2.58 -16.47
CA ARG A 295 2.55 -2.24 -15.05
C ARG A 295 2.43 -0.73 -14.86
N PHE A 296 3.32 0.06 -15.47
CA PHE A 296 3.30 1.50 -15.28
C PHE A 296 2.11 2.19 -15.95
N HIS A 297 1.71 1.75 -17.15
CA HIS A 297 0.47 2.20 -17.78
C HIS A 297 -0.76 1.82 -16.96
N GLY A 298 -0.85 0.56 -16.52
CA GLY A 298 -1.99 0.09 -15.75
C GLY A 298 -2.11 0.67 -14.34
N LEU A 299 -1.02 1.17 -13.75
CA LEU A 299 -1.00 1.73 -12.41
C LEU A 299 -1.10 3.26 -12.38
N PHE A 300 -0.52 3.96 -13.36
CA PHE A 300 -0.33 5.41 -13.26
C PHE A 300 -0.79 6.21 -14.49
N ILE A 301 -0.50 5.74 -15.71
CA ILE A 301 -0.70 6.57 -16.92
C ILE A 301 -2.14 6.43 -17.46
N ASP A 302 -2.65 5.21 -17.62
CA ASP A 302 -3.92 4.97 -18.33
C ASP A 302 -5.14 4.98 -17.40
N GLN A 303 -4.96 4.80 -16.09
CA GLN A 303 -6.08 4.51 -15.17
C GLN A 303 -6.29 5.54 -14.06
N LEU A 304 -5.31 6.39 -13.77
CA LEU A 304 -5.42 7.43 -12.74
C LEU A 304 -5.71 8.82 -13.33
N ALA A 305 -5.75 8.94 -14.65
CA ALA A 305 -5.90 10.21 -15.30
C ALA A 305 -7.24 10.29 -16.02
N GLU A 306 -8.10 11.17 -15.53
CA GLU A 306 -9.34 11.58 -16.17
C GLU A 306 -9.07 12.70 -17.18
N SER A 307 -7.88 13.34 -17.13
CA SER A 307 -7.44 14.38 -18.06
C SER A 307 -5.96 14.27 -18.50
N GLU A 308 -5.63 14.86 -19.65
CA GLU A 308 -4.25 14.91 -20.20
C GLU A 308 -3.25 15.58 -19.23
N SER A 309 -3.71 16.55 -18.45
CA SER A 309 -2.90 17.24 -17.43
C SER A 309 -2.39 16.27 -16.34
N GLU A 310 -3.25 15.34 -15.92
CA GLU A 310 -2.93 14.35 -14.88
C GLU A 310 -2.00 13.27 -15.41
N GLN A 311 -2.17 12.87 -16.67
CA GLN A 311 -1.22 11.99 -17.37
C GLN A 311 0.16 12.62 -17.40
N GLY A 312 0.24 13.91 -17.73
CA GLY A 312 1.46 14.69 -17.73
C GLY A 312 2.12 14.76 -16.35
N PHE A 313 1.34 14.95 -15.28
CA PHE A 313 1.84 14.96 -13.91
C PHE A 313 2.49 13.63 -13.52
N TRP A 314 1.76 12.52 -13.67
CA TRP A 314 2.23 11.18 -13.29
C TRP A 314 3.43 10.74 -14.12
N LEU A 315 3.44 11.08 -15.40
CA LEU A 315 4.60 10.88 -16.26
C LEU A 315 5.80 11.66 -15.73
N SER A 316 5.64 12.93 -15.36
CA SER A 316 6.70 13.75 -14.77
C SER A 316 7.26 13.13 -13.48
N VAL A 317 6.41 12.66 -12.56
CA VAL A 317 6.82 11.99 -11.32
C VAL A 317 7.64 10.74 -11.63
N LEU A 318 7.17 9.95 -12.58
CA LEU A 318 7.79 8.68 -12.95
C LEU A 318 9.15 8.88 -13.62
N LEU A 319 9.29 9.88 -14.48
CA LEU A 319 10.58 10.23 -15.08
C LEU A 319 11.58 10.69 -14.02
N ARG A 320 11.17 11.53 -13.07
CA ARG A 320 12.04 12.05 -11.99
C ARG A 320 12.65 10.99 -11.07
N THR A 321 12.22 9.74 -11.19
CA THR A 321 12.85 8.61 -10.51
C THR A 321 14.23 8.27 -11.05
N GLN A 322 14.54 8.73 -12.27
CA GLN A 322 15.83 8.54 -12.90
C GLN A 322 16.74 9.72 -12.61
N LYS A 323 18.01 9.42 -12.32
CA LYS A 323 18.99 10.39 -11.80
C LYS A 323 19.50 11.34 -12.87
N SER A 324 19.63 10.86 -14.11
CA SER A 324 20.13 11.65 -15.22
C SER A 324 19.04 11.91 -16.27
N VAL A 325 19.14 13.04 -16.97
CA VAL A 325 18.25 13.38 -18.10
C VAL A 325 18.29 12.30 -19.18
N ALA A 326 19.44 11.66 -19.40
CA ALA A 326 19.58 10.55 -20.35
C ALA A 326 18.76 9.32 -19.93
N GLU A 327 18.78 8.96 -18.64
CA GLU A 327 17.95 7.87 -18.11
C GLU A 327 16.47 8.25 -18.08
N GLN A 328 16.13 9.52 -17.83
CA GLN A 328 14.76 10.03 -17.96
C GLN A 328 14.26 9.86 -19.38
N GLY A 329 15.03 10.31 -20.38
CA GLY A 329 14.70 10.13 -21.79
C GLY A 329 14.60 8.66 -22.20
N ARG A 330 15.46 7.80 -21.65
CA ARG A 330 15.37 6.35 -21.88
C ARG A 330 14.11 5.74 -21.26
N LEU A 331 13.76 6.11 -20.04
CA LEU A 331 12.55 5.65 -19.37
C LEU A 331 11.30 6.15 -20.11
N PHE A 332 11.31 7.40 -20.55
CA PHE A 332 10.31 7.98 -21.42
C PHE A 332 10.11 7.07 -22.64
N MET A 333 11.16 6.85 -23.44
CA MET A 333 11.10 6.00 -24.62
C MET A 333 10.65 4.56 -24.33
N LEU A 334 11.02 4.01 -23.17
CA LEU A 334 10.60 2.69 -22.74
C LEU A 334 9.08 2.61 -22.51
N LEU A 335 8.49 3.61 -21.85
CA LEU A 335 7.06 3.70 -21.55
C LEU A 335 6.25 3.96 -22.81
N PHE A 336 6.78 4.77 -23.72
CA PHE A 336 6.25 4.96 -25.07
C PHE A 336 6.53 3.78 -26.00
N GLY A 337 6.55 2.55 -25.49
CA GLY A 337 6.61 1.34 -26.30
C GLY A 337 5.25 0.62 -26.34
N PRO A 338 5.11 -0.44 -27.17
CA PRO A 338 3.88 -1.22 -27.24
C PRO A 338 3.49 -1.83 -25.89
N VAL A 339 2.18 -1.87 -25.58
CA VAL A 339 1.65 -2.34 -24.28
C VAL A 339 0.83 -3.64 -24.43
N LYS A 340 0.48 -4.04 -25.66
CA LYS A 340 -0.23 -5.28 -25.99
C LYS A 340 0.43 -6.00 -27.19
N TYR A 341 0.30 -7.32 -27.22
CA TYR A 341 0.56 -8.12 -28.41
C TYR A 341 -0.78 -8.31 -29.14
N ILE A 342 -0.88 -7.90 -30.40
CA ILE A 342 -2.04 -8.19 -31.24
C ILE A 342 -1.55 -9.19 -32.28
N HIS A 343 -2.03 -10.44 -32.19
CA HIS A 343 -1.79 -11.49 -33.19
C HIS A 343 -0.30 -11.80 -33.44
N GLY A 344 0.51 -11.85 -32.37
CA GLY A 344 1.94 -12.19 -32.49
C GLY A 344 2.86 -11.04 -32.90
N GLU A 345 2.31 -9.89 -33.30
CA GLU A 345 3.07 -8.66 -33.59
C GLU A 345 2.75 -7.58 -32.54
N GLY A 346 3.81 -6.93 -32.03
CA GLY A 346 3.67 -5.83 -31.08
C GLY A 346 3.30 -4.55 -31.81
N ALA A 347 2.01 -4.22 -31.90
CA ALA A 347 1.58 -2.93 -32.40
C ALA A 347 1.69 -1.86 -31.28
N PRO A 348 2.39 -0.73 -31.49
CA PRO A 348 2.39 0.36 -30.52
C PRO A 348 0.97 0.94 -30.35
N GLN A 349 0.65 1.42 -29.14
CA GLN A 349 -0.63 2.10 -28.91
C GLN A 349 -0.71 3.37 -29.76
N VAL A 350 -1.92 3.75 -30.19
CA VAL A 350 -2.15 4.97 -31.00
C VAL A 350 -1.51 6.20 -30.34
N TRP A 351 -1.61 6.35 -29.02
CA TRP A 351 -1.00 7.46 -28.28
C TRP A 351 0.54 7.46 -28.29
N VAL A 352 1.18 6.29 -28.33
CA VAL A 352 2.65 6.16 -28.46
C VAL A 352 3.12 6.71 -29.80
N PHE A 353 2.41 6.38 -30.87
CA PHE A 353 2.71 6.92 -32.19
C PHE A 353 2.51 8.44 -32.24
N HIS A 354 1.47 8.96 -31.58
CA HIS A 354 1.24 10.41 -31.53
C HIS A 354 2.34 11.15 -30.75
N ASN A 355 2.80 10.64 -29.60
CA ASN A 355 3.89 11.30 -28.86
C ASN A 355 5.25 11.17 -29.55
N PHE A 356 5.54 10.02 -30.18
CA PHE A 356 6.75 9.89 -30.96
C PHE A 356 6.69 10.77 -32.22
N ALA A 357 5.52 10.90 -32.85
CA ALA A 357 5.28 11.91 -33.89
C ALA A 357 5.51 13.34 -33.38
N SER A 358 5.07 13.67 -32.15
CA SER A 358 5.36 14.95 -31.49
C SER A 358 6.87 15.16 -31.23
N LEU A 359 7.63 14.11 -30.95
CA LEU A 359 9.09 14.20 -30.85
C LEU A 359 9.72 14.44 -32.23
N LEU A 360 9.27 13.72 -33.24
CA LEU A 360 9.72 13.89 -34.63
C LEU A 360 9.39 15.31 -35.15
N LEU A 361 8.28 15.89 -34.69
CA LEU A 361 7.92 17.29 -34.90
C LEU A 361 8.97 18.26 -34.34
N LEU A 362 9.39 18.03 -33.10
CA LEU A 362 10.38 18.86 -32.43
C LEU A 362 11.80 18.62 -32.96
N GLN A 363 12.05 17.48 -33.62
CA GLN A 363 13.35 17.06 -34.16
C GLN A 363 13.19 16.40 -35.54
N PRO A 364 12.91 17.18 -36.61
CA PRO A 364 12.64 16.64 -37.95
C PRO A 364 13.74 15.76 -38.54
N GLU A 365 15.00 16.00 -38.14
CA GLU A 365 16.17 15.18 -38.53
C GLU A 365 16.02 13.69 -38.17
N LEU A 366 15.24 13.39 -37.12
CA LEU A 366 14.99 12.02 -36.68
C LEU A 366 13.98 11.28 -37.57
N ILE A 367 13.17 11.99 -38.36
CA ILE A 367 12.13 11.40 -39.23
C ILE A 367 12.78 10.42 -40.21
N ARG A 368 13.89 10.83 -40.82
CA ARG A 368 14.63 9.99 -41.77
C ARG A 368 15.11 8.70 -41.13
N ILE A 369 15.69 8.77 -39.95
CA ILE A 369 16.18 7.59 -39.21
C ILE A 369 15.00 6.69 -38.83
N ALA A 370 13.91 7.29 -38.33
CA ALA A 370 12.73 6.56 -37.88
C ALA A 370 12.05 5.78 -39.01
N LEU A 371 11.97 6.36 -40.22
CA LEU A 371 11.32 5.72 -41.36
C LEU A 371 12.26 4.78 -42.13
N TYR A 372 13.49 5.22 -42.42
CA TYR A 372 14.42 4.46 -43.26
C TYR A 372 14.66 3.04 -42.73
N TYR A 373 15.05 2.90 -41.46
CA TYR A 373 15.37 1.58 -40.91
C TYR A 373 14.14 0.66 -40.83
N ARG A 374 12.96 1.20 -40.53
CA ARG A 374 11.72 0.40 -40.52
C ARG A 374 11.42 -0.15 -41.91
N ILE A 375 11.54 0.67 -42.95
CA ILE A 375 11.31 0.24 -44.33
C ILE A 375 12.41 -0.73 -44.78
N LEU A 376 13.67 -0.46 -44.45
CA LEU A 376 14.80 -1.32 -44.79
C LEU A 376 14.65 -2.74 -44.23
N TYR A 377 14.15 -2.87 -42.99
CA TYR A 377 13.96 -4.15 -42.32
C TYR A 377 12.57 -4.78 -42.54
N GLY A 378 11.78 -4.28 -43.51
CA GLY A 378 10.50 -4.87 -43.89
C GLY A 378 9.31 -4.53 -42.98
N HIS A 379 9.47 -3.57 -42.07
CA HIS A 379 8.40 -3.05 -41.21
C HIS A 379 7.66 -1.87 -41.85
N CYS A 380 7.33 -1.97 -43.15
CA CYS A 380 6.66 -0.91 -43.91
C CYS A 380 5.30 -0.52 -43.32
N LYS A 381 4.55 -1.49 -42.79
CA LYS A 381 3.29 -1.25 -42.10
C LYS A 381 3.46 -0.36 -40.87
N GLU A 382 4.48 -0.61 -40.04
CA GLU A 382 4.76 0.24 -38.86
C GLU A 382 5.18 1.65 -39.29
N ALA A 383 6.01 1.76 -40.33
CA ALA A 383 6.39 3.06 -40.90
C ALA A 383 5.18 3.84 -41.44
N ALA A 384 4.20 3.15 -42.04
CA ALA A 384 2.98 3.77 -42.55
C ALA A 384 2.12 4.30 -41.39
N HIS A 385 1.93 3.50 -40.33
CA HIS A 385 1.26 3.96 -39.11
C HIS A 385 1.96 5.17 -38.49
N MET A 386 3.29 5.21 -38.54
CA MET A 386 4.07 6.37 -38.08
C MET A 386 3.78 7.63 -38.90
N LEU A 387 3.73 7.51 -40.23
CA LEU A 387 3.39 8.64 -41.10
C LEU A 387 1.97 9.14 -40.85
N HIS A 388 1.00 8.24 -40.64
CA HIS A 388 -0.37 8.64 -40.31
C HIS A 388 -0.47 9.32 -38.94
N ALA A 389 0.29 8.86 -37.94
CA ALA A 389 0.32 9.54 -36.65
C ALA A 389 0.96 10.92 -36.75
N MET A 390 2.05 11.07 -37.51
CA MET A 390 2.59 12.39 -37.83
C MET A 390 1.53 13.26 -38.50
N LYS A 391 0.90 12.79 -39.58
CA LYS A 391 -0.20 13.50 -40.26
C LYS A 391 -1.26 14.02 -39.27
N THR A 392 -1.77 13.17 -38.39
CA THR A 392 -2.81 13.54 -37.42
C THR A 392 -2.32 14.58 -36.41
N VAL A 393 -1.10 14.46 -35.88
CA VAL A 393 -0.55 15.45 -34.93
C VAL A 393 -0.25 16.79 -35.63
N TYR A 394 0.40 16.76 -36.80
CA TYR A 394 0.70 17.97 -37.59
C TYR A 394 -0.57 18.74 -37.95
N TYR A 395 -1.60 18.03 -38.40
CA TYR A 395 -2.90 18.61 -38.69
C TYR A 395 -3.55 19.22 -37.44
N GLY A 396 -3.57 18.48 -36.33
CA GLY A 396 -4.15 18.94 -35.06
C GLY A 396 -3.43 20.16 -34.45
N TRP A 397 -2.13 20.31 -34.69
CA TRP A 397 -1.35 21.48 -34.26
C TRP A 397 -1.43 22.66 -35.23
N GLY A 398 -2.11 22.50 -36.37
CA GLY A 398 -2.22 23.54 -37.39
C GLY A 398 -0.94 23.78 -38.20
N TYR A 399 0.00 22.83 -38.20
CA TYR A 399 1.21 22.91 -39.01
C TYR A 399 0.97 22.39 -40.42
N GLY A 400 1.63 23.01 -41.40
CA GLY A 400 1.63 22.55 -42.78
C GLY A 400 2.32 21.18 -42.91
N ILE A 401 1.54 20.14 -43.24
CA ILE A 401 2.00 18.75 -43.35
C ILE A 401 3.04 18.61 -44.46
N VAL A 402 2.80 19.25 -45.61
CA VAL A 402 3.67 19.14 -46.79
C VAL A 402 4.99 19.84 -46.51
N GLU A 403 4.94 21.07 -46.00
CA GLU A 403 6.11 21.90 -45.68
C GLU A 403 7.05 21.20 -44.70
N SER A 404 6.47 20.45 -43.76
CA SER A 404 7.24 19.84 -42.68
C SER A 404 7.76 18.43 -42.99
N LEU A 405 7.05 17.66 -43.80
CA LEU A 405 7.39 16.25 -44.05
C LEU A 405 8.05 16.00 -45.41
N LEU A 406 7.93 16.93 -46.38
CA LEU A 406 8.44 16.73 -47.74
C LEU A 406 9.94 16.45 -47.78
N THR A 407 10.76 17.33 -47.19
CA THR A 407 12.22 17.19 -47.23
C THR A 407 12.70 15.90 -46.54
N PRO A 408 12.30 15.58 -45.29
CA PRO A 408 12.71 14.33 -44.65
C PRO A 408 12.26 13.07 -45.39
N LEU A 409 11.08 13.08 -46.02
CA LEU A 409 10.58 11.94 -46.78
C LEU A 409 11.31 11.75 -48.10
N LEU A 410 11.61 12.82 -48.85
CA LEU A 410 12.41 12.73 -50.07
C LEU A 410 13.83 12.22 -49.77
N GLU A 411 14.45 12.69 -48.69
CA GLU A 411 15.75 12.16 -48.25
C GLU A 411 15.69 10.69 -47.87
N THR A 412 14.59 10.26 -47.25
CA THR A 412 14.36 8.84 -46.94
C THR A 412 14.20 8.04 -48.23
N PHE A 413 13.38 8.51 -49.17
CA PHE A 413 13.12 7.85 -50.46
C PHE A 413 14.39 7.68 -51.27
N LYS A 414 15.27 8.69 -51.31
CA LYS A 414 16.58 8.62 -51.98
C LYS A 414 17.43 7.43 -51.52
N LEU A 415 17.32 7.00 -50.25
CA LEU A 415 18.05 5.85 -49.72
C LEU A 415 17.39 4.50 -50.01
N LEU A 416 16.13 4.49 -50.43
CA LEU A 416 15.34 3.27 -50.65
C LEU A 416 15.38 2.84 -52.12
N THR A 417 15.30 1.53 -52.33
CA THR A 417 15.09 0.95 -53.66
C THR A 417 13.69 1.27 -54.20
N VAL A 418 13.50 1.27 -55.52
CA VAL A 418 12.19 1.48 -56.17
C VAL A 418 11.12 0.53 -55.62
N MET A 419 11.47 -0.73 -55.36
CA MET A 419 10.57 -1.73 -54.78
C MET A 419 10.14 -1.37 -53.35
N GLN A 420 11.08 -0.90 -52.51
CA GLN A 420 10.77 -0.44 -51.16
C GLN A 420 9.90 0.82 -51.15
N ARG A 421 10.16 1.78 -52.05
CA ARG A 421 9.33 3.00 -52.21
C ARG A 421 7.89 2.63 -52.57
N ARG A 422 7.70 1.76 -53.57
CA ARG A 422 6.38 1.26 -53.99
C ARG A 422 5.65 0.55 -52.86
N HIS A 423 6.33 -0.35 -52.16
CA HIS A 423 5.73 -1.10 -51.07
C HIS A 423 5.33 -0.18 -49.90
N PHE A 424 6.18 0.79 -49.56
CA PHE A 424 5.86 1.75 -48.51
C PHE A 424 4.65 2.62 -48.87
N LEU A 425 4.56 3.13 -50.10
CA LEU A 425 3.40 3.90 -50.56
C LEU A 425 2.10 3.07 -50.57
N ALA A 426 2.18 1.80 -50.97
CA ALA A 426 1.04 0.89 -50.88
C ALA A 426 0.57 0.71 -49.42
N GLU A 427 1.50 0.52 -48.48
CA GLU A 427 1.19 0.38 -47.05
C GLU A 427 0.58 1.64 -46.44
N ILE A 428 0.99 2.84 -46.88
CA ILE A 428 0.36 4.11 -46.48
C ILE A 428 -1.13 4.11 -46.87
N VAL A 429 -1.44 3.81 -48.13
CA VAL A 429 -2.83 3.79 -48.62
C VAL A 429 -3.67 2.73 -47.90
N LEU A 430 -3.13 1.52 -47.73
CA LEU A 430 -3.80 0.43 -47.01
C LEU A 430 -4.06 0.79 -45.54
N THR A 431 -3.09 1.42 -44.88
CA THR A 431 -3.23 1.83 -43.48
C THR A 431 -4.31 2.92 -43.33
N GLN A 432 -4.35 3.89 -44.25
CA GLN A 432 -5.41 4.91 -44.28
C GLN A 432 -6.81 4.29 -44.40
N SER A 433 -6.97 3.29 -45.27
CA SER A 433 -8.25 2.59 -45.43
C SER A 433 -8.68 1.88 -44.15
N HIS A 434 -7.77 1.17 -43.49
CA HIS A 434 -8.05 0.49 -42.23
C HIS A 434 -8.40 1.47 -41.09
N LEU A 435 -7.75 2.63 -41.03
CA LEU A 435 -8.07 3.66 -40.02
C LEU A 435 -9.50 4.17 -40.20
N LEU A 436 -9.89 4.53 -41.43
CA LEU A 436 -11.23 5.02 -41.74
C LEU A 436 -12.32 3.96 -41.47
N ASP A 437 -12.10 2.71 -41.87
CA ASP A 437 -13.00 1.59 -41.54
C ASP A 437 -13.14 1.41 -40.02
N GLY A 438 -12.03 1.52 -39.28
CA GLY A 438 -12.02 1.45 -37.83
C GLY A 438 -12.88 2.52 -37.15
N TYR A 439 -12.84 3.77 -37.63
CA TYR A 439 -13.69 4.85 -37.11
C TYR A 439 -15.16 4.64 -37.44
N LEU A 440 -15.50 4.17 -38.64
CA LEU A 440 -16.89 3.88 -39.04
C LEU A 440 -17.52 2.75 -38.22
N ARG A 441 -16.72 1.78 -37.76
CA ARG A 441 -17.20 0.63 -36.98
C ARG A 441 -17.26 0.88 -35.48
N ARG A 442 -16.81 2.03 -34.97
CA ARG A 442 -16.85 2.34 -33.52
C ARG A 442 -18.30 2.56 -33.05
N PHE A 443 -18.59 2.06 -31.85
CA PHE A 443 -19.85 2.31 -31.17
C PHE A 443 -19.60 2.86 -29.75
N PRO A 444 -20.15 4.04 -29.40
CA PRO A 444 -20.91 4.93 -30.27
C PRO A 444 -20.05 5.51 -31.41
N PHE A 445 -20.69 5.85 -32.53
CA PHE A 445 -20.01 6.45 -33.67
C PHE A 445 -19.54 7.87 -33.33
N ASP A 446 -18.23 8.08 -33.38
CA ASP A 446 -17.60 9.39 -33.18
C ASP A 446 -17.44 10.10 -34.53
N ARG A 447 -18.47 10.86 -34.89
CA ARG A 447 -18.54 11.60 -36.17
C ARG A 447 -17.41 12.61 -36.31
N LEU A 448 -16.98 13.24 -35.22
CA LEU A 448 -15.97 14.31 -35.25
C LEU A 448 -14.60 13.70 -35.57
N GLN A 449 -14.18 12.66 -34.86
CA GLN A 449 -12.91 11.98 -35.15
C GLN A 449 -12.86 11.41 -36.58
N PHE A 450 -13.97 10.89 -37.09
CA PHE A 450 -14.02 10.41 -38.48
C PHE A 450 -13.80 11.55 -39.49
N LEU A 451 -14.44 12.70 -39.30
CA LEU A 451 -14.30 13.86 -40.20
C LEU A 451 -12.91 14.50 -40.10
N ASP A 452 -12.32 14.56 -38.91
CA ASP A 452 -10.96 15.06 -38.70
C ASP A 452 -9.93 14.18 -39.43
N GLU A 453 -10.06 12.86 -39.31
CA GLU A 453 -9.17 11.92 -40.02
C GLU A 453 -9.31 12.03 -41.54
N LEU A 454 -10.53 12.22 -42.06
CA LEU A 454 -10.79 12.43 -43.48
C LEU A 454 -10.17 13.74 -43.99
N THR A 455 -10.26 14.80 -43.20
CA THR A 455 -9.72 16.11 -43.57
C THR A 455 -8.20 16.13 -43.53
N ALA A 456 -7.60 15.54 -42.48
CA ALA A 456 -6.15 15.34 -42.40
C ALA A 456 -5.61 14.49 -43.56
N SER A 457 -6.39 13.51 -44.03
CA SER A 457 -6.05 12.69 -45.20
C SER A 457 -6.03 13.48 -46.50
N SER A 458 -6.96 14.43 -46.68
CA SER A 458 -6.91 15.34 -47.83
C SER A 458 -5.66 16.23 -47.80
N ALA A 459 -5.24 16.66 -46.61
CA ALA A 459 -4.07 17.52 -46.44
C ALA A 459 -2.72 16.84 -46.79
N ILE A 460 -2.63 15.50 -46.71
CA ILE A 460 -1.40 14.76 -47.09
C ILE A 460 -1.33 14.39 -48.58
N LEU A 461 -2.44 14.51 -49.34
CA LEU A 461 -2.47 14.11 -50.76
C LEU A 461 -1.40 14.76 -51.64
N PRO A 462 -1.10 16.08 -51.53
CA PRO A 462 -0.06 16.70 -52.35
C PRO A 462 1.32 16.07 -52.11
N LEU A 463 1.62 15.73 -50.85
CA LEU A 463 2.87 15.06 -50.46
C LEU A 463 2.94 13.66 -51.09
N LEU A 464 1.86 12.87 -51.01
CA LEU A 464 1.81 11.54 -51.61
C LEU A 464 1.95 11.58 -53.14
N SER A 465 1.37 12.59 -53.79
CA SER A 465 1.51 12.82 -55.24
C SER A 465 2.98 13.06 -55.63
N ILE A 466 3.68 13.91 -54.88
CA ILE A 466 5.11 14.19 -55.11
C ILE A 466 5.95 12.92 -54.89
N LEU A 467 5.70 12.16 -53.83
CA LEU A 467 6.42 10.91 -53.56
C LEU A 467 6.15 9.82 -54.61
N ALA A 468 4.95 9.79 -55.17
CA ALA A 468 4.58 8.86 -56.22
C ALA A 468 5.28 9.18 -57.56
N ALA A 469 5.59 10.45 -57.82
CA ALA A 469 6.36 10.87 -58.99
C ALA A 469 7.85 10.48 -58.91
N ASP A 470 8.37 10.17 -57.71
CA ASP A 470 9.75 9.74 -57.43
C ASP A 470 9.88 8.20 -57.29
N ILE A 471 8.88 7.46 -57.77
CA ILE A 471 8.92 6.00 -57.97
C ILE A 471 9.42 5.68 -59.37
#